data_AF-A0A8S3Z7M6-F1
#
_entry.id   AF-A0A8S3Z7M6-F1
#
_cell.length_a   1.000
_cell.length_b   1.000
_cell.length_c   1.000
_cell.angle_alpha   90.00
_cell.angle_beta   90.00
_cell.angle_gamma   90.00
#
_symmetry.space_group_name_H-M   'P 1'
#
loop_
_entity.id
_entity.type
_entity.pdbx_description
1 polymer ?
#
loop_
_entity_poly.entity_id
_entity_poly.type
_entity_poly.pdbx_seq_one_letter_code
_entity_poly.pdbx_strand_id
1 'polypeptide(L)'
;AKDGAGNQCCYNNDGTLSHSQLHVWGVYPYNYPGRVPELSHWRHDVSSFFYCCLWNEYELCDLYMELRPTTDCQNYDVPGIALTGVAVTEGIEKIEVSLALDGIKQRRALDIRVGGEIQYFLDSSSFWQDFRGNYCAIVNNAANVKDNRHDNFTILLTKTNVGITVVASHDLLQVTVAVPPNFKSGNNPNVVGLLGAYDASADNDFFNRQGQVISPARAKKEIYENFVLTWKILEDDYKLFRFYHPAENLDLQHSVFEYSQIPSNFSDAPTPYQVNQVCANSDNCKWDYKISGEEVVARATRDADDWLQNLERSASPVESCGFPEVGDDVTLSTENFTTGSEVKVTGCRNQQSLDSPVVFR
;
A
#
# COMPACT_ATOMS: atom_id res chain seq x y z
N ALA A 1 15.05 -2.88 25.85
CA ALA A 1 16.15 -2.16 26.50
C ALA A 1 15.64 -1.35 27.71
N LYS A 2 16.43 -1.23 28.79
CA LYS A 2 16.14 -0.24 29.86
C LYS A 2 16.30 1.17 29.29
N ASP A 3 15.51 2.13 29.79
CA ASP A 3 15.47 3.51 29.29
C ASP A 3 16.88 4.09 29.07
N GLY A 4 17.20 4.40 27.80
CA GLY A 4 18.44 5.06 27.40
C GLY A 4 19.66 4.15 27.19
N ALA A 5 19.50 2.85 26.92
CA ALA A 5 20.58 2.06 26.32
C ALA A 5 20.62 2.29 24.80
N GLY A 6 21.82 2.46 24.25
CA GLY A 6 22.04 2.65 22.82
C GLY A 6 21.64 1.43 22.00
N ASN A 7 21.06 1.67 20.82
CA ASN A 7 20.80 0.62 19.85
C ASN A 7 22.13 0.30 19.12
N GLN A 8 22.60 -0.94 19.19
CA GLN A 8 23.58 -1.40 18.22
C GLN A 8 22.89 -1.47 16.86
N CYS A 9 23.52 -0.91 15.85
CA CYS A 9 23.00 -0.98 14.49
C CYS A 9 22.99 -2.45 14.05
N CYS A 10 21.86 -2.94 13.56
CA CYS A 10 21.82 -4.27 12.95
C CYS A 10 22.57 -4.18 11.60
N TYR A 11 23.53 -5.08 11.40
CA TYR A 11 24.26 -5.21 10.14
C TYR A 11 23.85 -6.52 9.47
N ASN A 12 23.58 -6.48 8.17
CA ASN A 12 23.42 -7.67 7.35
C ASN A 12 24.78 -8.38 7.18
N ASN A 13 24.77 -9.63 6.72
CA ASN A 13 25.98 -10.42 6.44
C ASN A 13 26.91 -9.79 5.38
N ASP A 14 26.43 -8.80 4.62
CA ASP A 14 27.19 -8.01 3.65
C ASP A 14 27.76 -6.70 4.24
N GLY A 15 27.51 -6.44 5.53
CA GLY A 15 27.96 -5.23 6.24
C GLY A 15 27.05 -4.02 6.08
N THR A 16 25.85 -4.16 5.51
CA THR A 16 24.89 -3.06 5.33
C THR A 16 24.03 -2.84 6.59
N LEU A 17 23.74 -1.58 6.90
CA LEU A 17 23.04 -1.14 8.12
C LEU A 17 21.53 -1.27 7.94
N SER A 18 20.86 -2.17 8.65
CA SER A 18 19.43 -2.44 8.45
C SER A 18 18.50 -1.53 9.26
N HIS A 19 18.99 -0.86 10.32
CA HIS A 19 18.17 0.11 11.05
C HIS A 19 18.97 1.06 11.96
N SER A 20 18.76 2.38 11.82
CA SER A 20 19.09 3.37 12.86
C SER A 20 17.92 4.32 13.09
N GLN A 21 17.09 4.03 14.08
CA GLN A 21 15.91 4.82 14.40
C GLN A 21 16.22 5.98 15.37
N LEU A 22 17.21 6.83 15.08
CA LEU A 22 17.41 8.05 15.86
C LEU A 22 17.80 9.24 14.97
N HIS A 23 16.91 10.22 14.89
CA HIS A 23 17.25 11.55 14.36
C HIS A 23 18.32 12.17 15.29
N VAL A 24 19.52 12.38 14.79
CA VAL A 24 20.72 12.79 15.55
C VAL A 24 20.45 14.01 16.45
N TRP A 25 19.60 14.93 15.98
CA TRP A 25 19.31 16.21 16.63
C TRP A 25 18.09 16.22 17.56
N GLY A 26 17.45 15.06 17.79
CA GLY A 26 16.27 14.94 18.65
C GLY A 26 14.95 15.40 18.01
N VAL A 27 13.85 15.15 18.73
CA VAL A 27 12.48 15.48 18.30
C VAL A 27 11.83 16.33 19.40
N TYR A 28 11.30 17.50 19.02
CA TYR A 28 10.61 18.39 19.94
C TYR A 28 9.37 17.70 20.56
N PRO A 29 9.09 17.87 21.87
CA PRO A 29 9.80 18.69 22.85
C PRO A 29 10.98 17.97 23.54
N TYR A 30 12.05 18.71 23.81
CA TYR A 30 13.35 18.19 24.30
C TYR A 30 13.43 17.96 25.82
N ASN A 31 12.33 18.11 26.55
CA ASN A 31 12.32 18.20 28.01
C ASN A 31 12.14 16.84 28.73
N TYR A 32 12.30 15.72 28.02
CA TYR A 32 12.23 14.37 28.59
C TYR A 32 13.51 13.58 28.30
N PRO A 33 13.97 12.72 29.24
CA PRO A 33 15.09 11.81 29.02
C PRO A 33 14.91 10.99 27.74
N GLY A 34 15.97 10.83 26.94
CA GLY A 34 15.94 10.09 25.66
C GLY A 34 15.50 10.89 24.43
N ARG A 35 15.07 12.15 24.56
CA ARG A 35 14.62 12.98 23.42
C ARG A 35 15.69 13.84 22.74
N VAL A 36 16.92 13.80 23.26
CA VAL A 36 18.13 14.28 22.58
C VAL A 36 19.06 13.08 22.42
N PRO A 37 18.91 12.30 21.33
CA PRO A 37 19.55 11.01 21.15
C PRO A 37 21.07 11.05 21.30
N GLU A 38 21.75 12.05 20.73
CA GLU A 38 23.21 12.13 20.75
C GLU A 38 23.77 12.40 22.17
N LEU A 39 23.21 13.37 22.89
CA LEU A 39 23.61 13.65 24.27
C LEU A 39 23.22 12.53 25.24
N SER A 40 22.06 11.91 25.01
CA SER A 40 21.62 10.77 25.80
C SER A 40 22.57 9.60 25.57
N HIS A 41 22.87 9.25 24.31
CA HIS A 41 23.83 8.21 23.95
C HIS A 41 25.23 8.49 24.50
N TRP A 42 25.74 9.72 24.41
CA TRP A 42 27.02 10.08 25.01
C TRP A 42 26.99 9.81 26.50
N ARG A 43 26.03 10.43 27.22
CA ARG A 43 25.95 10.34 28.68
C ARG A 43 25.73 8.91 29.15
N HIS A 44 24.86 8.17 28.49
CA HIS A 44 24.40 6.89 28.97
C HIS A 44 25.31 5.75 28.52
N ASP A 45 25.71 5.71 27.25
CA ASP A 45 26.45 4.56 26.69
C ASP A 45 27.94 4.88 26.58
N VAL A 46 28.32 5.99 25.94
CA VAL A 46 29.75 6.32 25.72
C VAL A 46 30.47 6.55 27.04
N SER A 47 29.95 7.42 27.91
CA SER A 47 30.58 7.74 29.20
C SER A 47 30.82 6.49 30.04
N SER A 48 29.76 5.70 30.17
CA SER A 48 29.74 4.52 31.02
C SER A 48 30.67 3.44 30.45
N PHE A 49 30.75 3.29 29.13
CA PHE A 49 31.71 2.40 28.48
C PHE A 49 33.17 2.82 28.74
N PHE A 50 33.47 4.12 28.69
CA PHE A 50 34.82 4.60 29.03
C PHE A 50 35.18 4.29 30.48
N TYR A 51 34.29 4.58 31.43
CA TYR A 51 34.56 4.34 32.86
C TYR A 51 34.59 2.85 33.22
N CYS A 52 33.69 2.03 32.66
CA CYS A 52 33.55 0.63 33.04
C CYS A 52 34.42 -0.33 32.20
N CYS A 53 34.68 -0.03 30.94
CA CYS A 53 35.50 -0.88 30.07
C CYS A 53 36.89 -0.29 29.86
N LEU A 54 37.01 0.87 29.21
CA LEU A 54 38.31 1.35 28.72
C LEU A 54 39.27 1.78 29.84
N TRP A 55 38.79 2.52 30.85
CA TRP A 55 39.61 3.05 31.94
C TRP A 55 39.78 2.08 33.11
N ASN A 56 39.16 0.91 33.01
CA ASN A 56 39.27 -0.17 33.96
C ASN A 56 39.91 -1.42 33.34
N GLU A 57 40.68 -1.26 32.25
CA GLU A 57 41.38 -2.35 31.54
C GLU A 57 40.45 -3.54 31.20
N TYR A 58 39.18 -3.24 30.93
CA TYR A 58 38.10 -4.18 30.61
C TYR A 58 37.66 -5.12 31.74
N GLU A 59 38.15 -4.99 32.98
CA GLU A 59 37.79 -5.91 34.08
C GLU A 59 36.30 -5.88 34.44
N LEU A 60 35.64 -4.72 34.34
CA LEU A 60 34.21 -4.54 34.60
C LEU A 60 33.35 -4.52 33.33
N CYS A 61 33.93 -4.88 32.18
CA CYS A 61 33.21 -4.74 30.91
C CYS A 61 32.07 -5.76 30.76
N ASP A 62 32.23 -6.97 31.30
CA ASP A 62 31.15 -7.98 31.30
C ASP A 62 29.94 -7.48 32.10
N LEU A 63 30.18 -6.91 33.29
CA LEU A 63 29.13 -6.31 34.12
C LEU A 63 28.48 -5.10 33.43
N TYR A 64 29.26 -4.30 32.71
CA TYR A 64 28.73 -3.21 31.90
C TYR A 64 27.76 -3.75 30.84
N MET A 65 28.13 -4.80 30.11
CA MET A 65 27.29 -5.42 29.08
C MET A 65 26.03 -6.09 29.70
N GLU A 66 26.13 -6.69 30.88
CA GLU A 66 24.98 -7.28 31.60
C GLU A 66 23.98 -6.24 32.11
N LEU A 67 24.46 -5.09 32.59
CA LEU A 67 23.61 -4.02 33.10
C LEU A 67 23.04 -3.13 31.99
N ARG A 68 23.71 -3.13 30.82
CA ARG A 68 23.36 -2.41 29.60
C ARG A 68 23.24 -3.38 28.41
N PRO A 69 22.34 -4.37 28.48
CA PRO A 69 22.15 -5.27 27.34
C PRO A 69 21.68 -4.41 26.17
N THR A 70 22.44 -4.45 25.09
CA THR A 70 21.97 -3.95 23.81
C THR A 70 20.78 -4.82 23.41
N THR A 71 19.84 -4.26 22.66
CA THR A 71 18.86 -5.12 21.99
C THR A 71 19.64 -5.93 20.98
N ASP A 72 20.01 -7.16 21.33
CA ASP A 72 20.53 -8.10 20.35
C ASP A 72 19.39 -8.37 19.37
N CYS A 73 19.65 -8.28 18.07
CA CYS A 73 18.64 -8.45 17.02
C CYS A 73 18.06 -9.91 17.02
N GLN A 74 18.26 -10.70 18.09
CA GLN A 74 17.67 -12.03 18.33
C GLN A 74 16.14 -12.01 18.34
N ASN A 75 15.52 -10.87 18.65
CA ASN A 75 14.07 -10.66 18.56
C ASN A 75 13.70 -9.67 17.44
N TYR A 76 14.59 -9.44 16.46
CA TYR A 76 14.22 -8.67 15.28
C TYR A 76 13.26 -9.50 14.45
N ASP A 77 12.00 -9.08 14.42
CA ASP A 77 11.03 -9.62 13.51
C ASP A 77 11.30 -9.03 12.12
N VAL A 78 11.54 -9.90 11.14
CA VAL A 78 11.75 -9.46 9.76
C VAL A 78 10.44 -8.84 9.30
N PRO A 79 10.42 -7.57 8.86
CA PRO A 79 9.19 -6.94 8.42
C PRO A 79 8.63 -7.74 7.25
N GLY A 80 7.36 -8.15 7.38
CA GLY A 80 6.62 -8.79 6.31
C GLY A 80 6.59 -7.91 5.07
N ILE A 81 6.54 -8.53 3.89
CA ILE A 81 6.39 -7.79 2.64
C ILE A 81 4.94 -7.31 2.57
N ALA A 82 4.75 -6.01 2.62
CA ALA A 82 3.45 -5.37 2.46
C ALA A 82 3.48 -4.39 1.28
N LEU A 83 2.35 -4.24 0.61
CA LEU A 83 2.16 -3.16 -0.35
C LEU A 83 1.96 -1.86 0.44
N THR A 84 2.90 -0.92 0.33
CA THR A 84 2.89 0.34 1.11
C THR A 84 2.61 1.58 0.28
N GLY A 85 2.67 1.46 -1.05
CA GLY A 85 2.30 2.52 -1.96
C GLY A 85 2.00 2.04 -3.37
N VAL A 86 1.20 2.83 -4.07
CA VAL A 86 0.85 2.70 -5.48
C VAL A 86 1.15 4.02 -6.15
N ALA A 87 1.73 3.97 -7.34
CA ALA A 87 1.89 5.16 -8.15
C ALA A 87 1.43 4.89 -9.58
N VAL A 88 0.74 5.87 -10.16
CA VAL A 88 0.13 5.80 -11.48
C VAL A 88 0.34 7.11 -12.22
N THR A 89 0.36 7.05 -13.55
CA THR A 89 0.48 8.22 -14.40
C THR A 89 -0.46 8.11 -15.59
N GLU A 90 -1.06 9.24 -15.97
CA GLU A 90 -1.76 9.40 -17.24
C GLU A 90 -1.37 10.76 -17.82
N GLY A 91 -0.74 10.75 -19.01
CA GLY A 91 -0.21 11.97 -19.62
C GLY A 91 0.91 12.59 -18.78
N ILE A 92 0.67 13.81 -18.27
CA ILE A 92 1.63 14.55 -17.44
C ILE A 92 1.34 14.43 -15.94
N GLU A 93 0.17 13.89 -15.57
CA GLU A 93 -0.23 13.77 -14.19
C GLU A 93 0.37 12.51 -13.56
N LYS A 94 0.90 12.69 -12.35
CA LYS A 94 1.56 11.65 -11.57
C LYS A 94 0.88 11.59 -10.22
N ILE A 95 0.21 10.47 -9.95
CA ILE A 95 -0.50 10.22 -8.70
C ILE A 95 0.27 9.17 -7.91
N GLU A 96 0.53 9.46 -6.64
CA GLU A 96 1.09 8.52 -5.68
C GLU A 96 0.15 8.43 -4.48
N VAL A 97 -0.20 7.20 -4.11
CA VAL A 97 -0.95 6.89 -2.90
C VAL A 97 -0.08 6.01 -2.02
N SER A 98 0.11 6.37 -0.76
CA SER A 98 0.89 5.58 0.19
C SER A 98 0.24 5.58 1.56
N LEU A 99 0.61 4.61 2.40
CA LEU A 99 0.25 4.63 3.80
C LEU A 99 0.78 5.92 4.45
N ALA A 100 -0.08 6.59 5.21
CA ALA A 100 0.32 7.77 5.95
C ALA A 100 1.24 7.38 7.11
N LEU A 101 2.33 8.12 7.30
CA LEU A 101 3.23 7.89 8.42
C LEU A 101 2.60 8.36 9.73
N ASP A 102 2.64 7.51 10.75
CA ASP A 102 2.18 7.82 12.10
C ASP A 102 2.93 9.03 12.69
N GLY A 103 2.18 10.07 13.06
CA GLY A 103 2.76 11.30 13.62
C GLY A 103 1.96 12.58 13.38
N ILE A 104 0.91 12.53 12.56
CA ILE A 104 0.06 13.70 12.27
C ILE A 104 -1.18 13.67 13.17
N LYS A 105 -1.55 14.82 13.73
CA LYS A 105 -2.70 14.97 14.66
C LYS A 105 -4.05 14.55 14.06
N GLN A 106 -4.14 14.40 12.74
CA GLN A 106 -5.27 13.81 12.04
C GLN A 106 -4.95 12.36 11.74
N ARG A 107 -5.78 11.44 12.25
CA ARG A 107 -5.74 10.01 11.87
C ARG A 107 -6.16 9.93 10.39
N ARG A 108 -5.19 9.91 9.49
CA ARG A 108 -5.37 9.62 8.07
C ARG A 108 -4.63 8.33 7.79
N ALA A 109 -5.24 7.39 7.07
CA ALA A 109 -4.58 6.13 6.75
C ALA A 109 -3.78 6.22 5.44
N LEU A 110 -4.21 7.08 4.51
CA LEU A 110 -3.59 7.27 3.19
C LEU A 110 -3.14 8.73 2.96
N ASP A 111 -1.93 8.84 2.42
CA ASP A 111 -1.39 10.04 1.81
C ASP A 111 -1.59 9.99 0.29
N ILE A 112 -2.23 11.02 -0.28
CA ILE A 112 -2.43 11.16 -1.72
C ILE A 112 -1.58 12.32 -2.20
N ARG A 113 -0.75 12.08 -3.21
CA ARG A 113 0.09 13.08 -3.85
C ARG A 113 -0.23 13.16 -5.32
N VAL A 114 -0.44 14.37 -5.82
CA VAL A 114 -0.59 14.64 -7.26
C VAL A 114 0.47 15.66 -7.66
N GLY A 115 1.28 15.31 -8.66
CA GLY A 115 2.43 16.11 -9.07
C GLY A 115 3.48 16.29 -7.96
N GLY A 116 3.51 15.40 -6.97
CA GLY A 116 4.40 15.46 -5.80
C GLY A 116 3.83 16.21 -4.58
N GLU A 117 2.69 16.88 -4.73
CA GLU A 117 2.03 17.68 -3.69
C GLU A 117 0.90 16.91 -3.01
N ILE A 118 0.83 16.97 -1.67
CA ILE A 118 -0.21 16.28 -0.90
C ILE A 118 -1.58 16.94 -1.13
N GLN A 119 -2.57 16.12 -1.44
CA GLN A 119 -3.96 16.52 -1.61
C GLN A 119 -4.80 16.16 -0.39
N TYR A 120 -5.77 17.00 -0.05
CA TYR A 120 -6.59 16.88 1.16
C TYR A 120 -8.07 16.79 0.80
N PHE A 121 -8.76 15.78 1.33
CA PHE A 121 -10.17 15.50 1.05
C PHE A 121 -10.97 15.55 2.36
N LEU A 122 -10.99 16.72 3.01
CA LEU A 122 -11.50 16.88 4.38
C LEU A 122 -13.01 17.17 4.46
N ASP A 123 -13.57 17.84 3.46
CA ASP A 123 -14.95 18.31 3.45
C ASP A 123 -15.75 17.63 2.34
N SER A 124 -17.08 17.56 2.47
CA SER A 124 -17.92 16.89 1.46
C SER A 124 -17.78 17.50 0.06
N SER A 125 -17.46 18.79 -0.04
CA SER A 125 -17.22 19.46 -1.33
C SER A 125 -15.86 19.12 -1.95
N SER A 126 -14.93 18.56 -1.18
CA SER A 126 -13.60 18.15 -1.63
C SER A 126 -13.42 16.64 -1.68
N PHE A 127 -14.48 15.86 -1.46
CA PHE A 127 -14.47 14.40 -1.64
C PHE A 127 -14.25 14.01 -3.11
N TRP A 128 -14.62 14.86 -4.05
CA TRP A 128 -14.26 14.74 -5.46
C TRP A 128 -13.32 15.89 -5.83
N GLN A 129 -12.20 15.58 -6.49
CA GLN A 129 -11.29 16.58 -7.03
C GLN A 129 -10.79 16.18 -8.43
N ASP A 130 -10.88 17.12 -9.37
CA ASP A 130 -10.34 16.99 -10.73
C ASP A 130 -8.96 17.67 -10.81
N PHE A 131 -8.03 17.02 -11.51
CA PHE A 131 -6.65 17.49 -11.66
C PHE A 131 -6.35 17.96 -13.09
N ARG A 132 -5.18 18.60 -13.29
CA ARG A 132 -4.94 19.43 -14.48
C ARG A 132 -5.06 18.62 -15.77
N GLY A 133 -5.58 19.27 -16.82
CA GLY A 133 -5.72 18.67 -18.15
C GLY A 133 -6.81 17.61 -18.27
N ASN A 134 -7.64 17.43 -17.23
CA ASN A 134 -8.63 16.37 -17.13
C ASN A 134 -8.01 15.02 -17.49
N TYR A 135 -6.89 14.70 -16.85
CA TYR A 135 -6.22 13.38 -16.89
C TYR A 135 -6.58 12.51 -15.69
N CYS A 136 -7.04 13.09 -14.58
CA CYS A 136 -7.40 12.31 -13.41
C CYS A 136 -8.46 13.02 -12.57
N ALA A 137 -9.38 12.24 -12.03
CA ALA A 137 -10.23 12.60 -10.90
C ALA A 137 -9.91 11.68 -9.72
N ILE A 138 -9.96 12.20 -8.50
CA ILE A 138 -9.78 11.40 -7.28
C ILE A 138 -11.01 11.58 -6.40
N VAL A 139 -11.52 10.45 -5.90
CA VAL A 139 -12.73 10.35 -5.10
C VAL A 139 -12.40 9.75 -3.73
N ASN A 140 -12.77 10.44 -2.66
CA ASN A 140 -12.82 9.90 -1.30
C ASN A 140 -14.14 9.15 -1.12
N ASN A 141 -14.07 7.85 -0.87
CA ASN A 141 -15.24 6.97 -0.77
C ASN A 141 -15.89 6.99 0.63
N ALA A 142 -15.47 7.87 1.54
CA ALA A 142 -16.09 8.03 2.84
C ALA A 142 -17.57 8.44 2.71
N ALA A 143 -18.44 7.85 3.52
CA ALA A 143 -19.89 8.14 3.48
C ALA A 143 -20.22 9.60 3.87
N ASN A 144 -19.43 10.19 4.76
CA ASN A 144 -19.56 11.58 5.20
C ASN A 144 -18.27 12.04 5.91
N VAL A 145 -18.20 13.33 6.22
CA VAL A 145 -17.02 13.96 6.86
C VAL A 145 -16.67 13.36 8.23
N LYS A 146 -17.65 12.87 9.00
CA LYS A 146 -17.37 12.30 10.34
C LYS A 146 -16.72 10.92 10.26
N ASP A 147 -17.08 10.15 9.24
CA ASP A 147 -16.56 8.80 9.00
C ASP A 147 -15.33 8.79 8.09
N ASN A 148 -14.83 9.97 7.71
CA ASN A 148 -13.67 10.12 6.84
C ASN A 148 -12.37 9.80 7.58
N ARG A 149 -11.95 8.54 7.50
CA ARG A 149 -10.65 8.06 8.00
C ARG A 149 -9.52 8.24 6.99
N HIS A 150 -9.82 8.78 5.81
CA HIS A 150 -8.86 8.96 4.73
C HIS A 150 -8.19 7.61 4.37
N ASP A 151 -8.98 6.55 4.28
CA ASP A 151 -8.54 5.16 4.13
C ASP A 151 -9.08 4.46 2.88
N ASN A 152 -9.94 5.11 2.10
CA ASN A 152 -10.58 4.52 0.92
C ASN A 152 -10.74 5.55 -0.19
N PHE A 153 -9.99 5.38 -1.28
CA PHE A 153 -9.99 6.30 -2.40
C PHE A 153 -10.08 5.58 -3.74
N THR A 154 -10.75 6.23 -4.69
CA THR A 154 -10.79 5.83 -6.10
C THR A 154 -10.11 6.87 -6.96
N ILE A 155 -9.13 6.45 -7.73
CA ILE A 155 -8.46 7.24 -8.78
C ILE A 155 -9.11 6.86 -10.11
N LEU A 156 -9.57 7.85 -10.84
CA LEU A 156 -10.17 7.68 -12.17
C LEU A 156 -9.24 8.32 -13.19
N LEU A 157 -8.62 7.50 -14.05
CA LEU A 157 -7.83 7.97 -15.19
C LEU A 157 -8.79 8.31 -16.33
N THR A 158 -8.95 9.59 -16.64
CA THR A 158 -10.09 10.09 -17.43
C THR A 158 -9.87 9.98 -18.95
N LYS A 159 -8.65 9.72 -19.44
CA LYS A 159 -8.42 9.44 -20.88
C LYS A 159 -8.60 7.96 -21.20
N THR A 160 -8.17 7.08 -20.30
CA THR A 160 -8.25 5.62 -20.48
C THR A 160 -9.50 5.00 -19.85
N ASN A 161 -10.22 5.73 -18.99
CA ASN A 161 -11.32 5.24 -18.17
C ASN A 161 -10.94 4.09 -17.22
N VAL A 162 -9.66 3.99 -16.85
CA VAL A 162 -9.19 3.01 -15.87
C VAL A 162 -9.48 3.53 -14.46
N GLY A 163 -10.09 2.70 -13.63
CA GLY A 163 -10.34 2.99 -12.22
C GLY A 163 -9.38 2.23 -11.32
N ILE A 164 -8.81 2.89 -10.31
CA ILE A 164 -7.92 2.28 -9.32
C ILE A 164 -8.45 2.61 -7.95
N THR A 165 -8.92 1.62 -7.21
CA THR A 165 -9.34 1.77 -5.83
C THR A 165 -8.21 1.36 -4.91
N VAL A 166 -7.86 2.21 -3.95
CA VAL A 166 -6.83 1.96 -2.95
C VAL A 166 -7.46 2.09 -1.57
N VAL A 167 -7.40 1.02 -0.79
CA VAL A 167 -7.94 0.94 0.57
C VAL A 167 -6.80 0.61 1.54
N ALA A 168 -6.68 1.39 2.61
CA ALA A 168 -5.82 1.06 3.74
C ALA A 168 -6.63 0.29 4.79
N SER A 169 -6.19 -0.91 5.13
CA SER A 169 -6.78 -1.72 6.20
C SER A 169 -5.66 -2.35 7.00
N HIS A 170 -5.57 -2.00 8.29
CA HIS A 170 -4.58 -2.57 9.22
C HIS A 170 -3.14 -2.56 8.66
N ASP A 171 -2.69 -1.39 8.21
CA ASP A 171 -1.34 -1.15 7.66
C ASP A 171 -1.02 -1.93 6.37
N LEU A 172 -2.04 -2.48 5.71
CA LEU A 172 -1.95 -3.06 4.38
C LEU A 172 -2.72 -2.22 3.37
N LEU A 173 -2.16 -2.10 2.17
CA LEU A 173 -2.89 -1.60 1.02
C LEU A 173 -3.57 -2.73 0.26
N GLN A 174 -4.87 -2.57 0.08
CA GLN A 174 -5.68 -3.35 -0.85
C GLN A 174 -5.90 -2.49 -2.10
N VAL A 175 -5.57 -3.05 -3.26
CA VAL A 175 -5.62 -2.33 -4.52
C VAL A 175 -6.44 -3.11 -5.52
N THR A 176 -7.45 -2.46 -6.08
CA THR A 176 -8.30 -3.03 -7.13
C THR A 176 -8.19 -2.17 -8.36
N VAL A 177 -7.90 -2.78 -9.51
CA VAL A 177 -7.79 -2.09 -10.80
C VAL A 177 -8.94 -2.55 -11.69
N ALA A 178 -9.78 -1.61 -12.10
CA ALA A 178 -10.86 -1.81 -13.05
C ALA A 178 -10.42 -1.28 -14.42
N VAL A 179 -10.26 -2.19 -15.38
CA VAL A 179 -9.87 -1.87 -16.76
C VAL A 179 -11.09 -1.97 -17.68
N PRO A 180 -11.33 -1.00 -18.56
CA PRO A 180 -12.45 -1.06 -19.50
C PRO A 180 -12.36 -2.22 -20.51
N PRO A 181 -13.49 -2.82 -20.93
CA PRO A 181 -13.50 -3.96 -21.86
C PRO A 181 -12.84 -3.71 -23.22
N ASN A 182 -12.71 -2.45 -23.67
CA ASN A 182 -12.02 -2.13 -24.93
C ASN A 182 -10.50 -2.37 -24.88
N PHE A 183 -9.93 -2.54 -23.68
CA PHE A 183 -8.54 -2.98 -23.53
C PHE A 183 -8.38 -4.49 -23.67
N LYS A 184 -9.47 -5.25 -23.59
CA LYS A 184 -9.45 -6.70 -23.77
C LYS A 184 -9.03 -7.00 -25.20
N SER A 185 -7.81 -7.48 -25.34
CA SER A 185 -7.29 -7.90 -26.63
C SER A 185 -7.50 -9.40 -26.80
N GLY A 186 -7.57 -9.86 -28.05
CA GLY A 186 -7.51 -11.29 -28.36
C GLY A 186 -6.06 -11.79 -28.22
N ASN A 187 -5.51 -12.32 -29.30
CA ASN A 187 -4.21 -13.02 -29.27
C ASN A 187 -2.97 -12.16 -28.95
N ASN A 188 -3.09 -10.84 -28.76
CA ASN A 188 -1.94 -9.97 -28.43
C ASN A 188 -2.33 -8.95 -27.34
N PRO A 189 -2.00 -9.18 -26.07
CA PRO A 189 -2.54 -8.42 -24.96
C PRO A 189 -2.13 -6.94 -25.00
N ASN A 190 -3.11 -6.03 -24.88
CA ASN A 190 -2.87 -4.58 -24.79
C ASN A 190 -2.52 -4.13 -23.36
N VAL A 191 -2.78 -5.00 -22.38
CA VAL A 191 -2.51 -4.78 -20.96
C VAL A 191 -1.77 -6.01 -20.47
N VAL A 192 -0.58 -5.80 -19.92
CA VAL A 192 0.27 -6.87 -19.37
C VAL A 192 0.91 -6.37 -18.08
N GLY A 193 1.14 -7.29 -17.15
CA GLY A 193 1.79 -6.97 -15.89
C GLY A 193 1.65 -8.10 -14.89
N LEU A 194 1.86 -7.77 -13.62
CA LEU A 194 1.66 -8.72 -12.51
C LEU A 194 0.21 -9.17 -12.33
N LEU A 195 -0.76 -8.42 -12.88
CA LEU A 195 -2.19 -8.75 -12.86
C LEU A 195 -2.65 -9.55 -14.09
N GLY A 196 -1.73 -10.03 -14.93
CA GLY A 196 -2.07 -10.85 -16.10
C GLY A 196 -2.20 -10.07 -17.42
N ALA A 197 -2.83 -10.71 -18.40
CA ALA A 197 -2.91 -10.26 -19.79
C ALA A 197 -4.28 -9.64 -20.19
N TYR A 198 -5.23 -9.60 -19.26
CA TYR A 198 -6.60 -9.08 -19.44
C TYR A 198 -7.28 -9.52 -20.75
N ASP A 199 -7.23 -10.81 -21.07
CA ASP A 199 -7.82 -11.41 -22.27
C ASP A 199 -8.87 -12.51 -21.95
N ALA A 200 -9.12 -12.74 -20.66
CA ALA A 200 -9.95 -13.82 -20.10
C ALA A 200 -9.41 -15.25 -20.32
N SER A 201 -8.10 -15.37 -20.51
CA SER A 201 -7.38 -16.64 -20.50
C SER A 201 -6.37 -16.66 -19.36
N ALA A 202 -6.47 -17.65 -18.47
CA ALA A 202 -5.49 -17.83 -17.40
C ALA A 202 -4.17 -18.48 -17.88
N ASP A 203 -4.16 -19.03 -19.10
CA ASP A 203 -3.03 -19.82 -19.61
C ASP A 203 -1.79 -18.97 -19.93
N ASN A 204 -1.98 -17.66 -20.10
CA ASN A 204 -0.96 -16.69 -20.54
C ASN A 204 -0.84 -15.47 -19.64
N ASP A 205 -1.43 -15.50 -18.44
CA ASP A 205 -1.33 -14.39 -17.48
C ASP A 205 0.09 -14.17 -16.97
N PHE A 206 0.94 -15.21 -16.96
CA PHE A 206 2.36 -15.05 -16.62
C PHE A 206 3.20 -14.59 -17.81
N PHE A 207 2.80 -13.45 -18.38
CA PHE A 207 3.51 -12.76 -19.43
C PHE A 207 4.65 -11.93 -18.83
N ASN A 208 5.89 -12.33 -19.08
CA ASN A 208 7.05 -11.63 -18.54
C ASN A 208 7.38 -10.36 -19.34
N ARG A 209 8.23 -9.50 -18.77
CA ARG A 209 8.59 -8.21 -19.40
C ARG A 209 9.33 -8.36 -20.74
N GLN A 210 9.90 -9.54 -21.02
CA GLN A 210 10.55 -9.88 -22.29
C GLN A 210 9.58 -10.35 -23.37
N GLY A 211 8.29 -10.46 -23.06
CA GLY A 211 7.26 -10.89 -24.01
C GLY A 211 7.07 -12.40 -24.11
N GLN A 212 7.52 -13.16 -23.10
CA GLN A 212 7.41 -14.62 -23.05
C GLN A 212 6.35 -15.05 -22.05
N VAL A 213 5.58 -16.07 -22.42
CA VAL A 213 4.61 -16.71 -21.53
C VAL A 213 5.31 -17.78 -20.70
N ILE A 214 5.21 -17.66 -19.37
CA ILE A 214 5.65 -18.68 -18.44
C ILE A 214 4.45 -19.58 -18.11
N SER A 215 4.60 -20.89 -18.26
CA SER A 215 3.47 -21.81 -18.01
C SER A 215 3.05 -21.79 -16.53
N PRO A 216 1.73 -21.74 -16.23
CA PRO A 216 1.24 -21.78 -14.86
C PRO A 216 1.46 -23.12 -14.16
N ALA A 217 1.82 -24.18 -14.90
CA ALA A 217 2.15 -25.49 -14.34
C ALA A 217 3.58 -25.58 -13.77
N ARG A 218 4.39 -24.52 -13.90
CA ARG A 218 5.76 -24.48 -13.37
C ARG A 218 5.76 -24.35 -11.85
N ALA A 219 6.89 -24.69 -11.22
CA ALA A 219 7.08 -24.44 -9.79
C ALA A 219 6.96 -22.94 -9.49
N LYS A 220 6.37 -22.58 -8.35
CA LYS A 220 6.17 -21.16 -7.95
C LYS A 220 7.47 -20.36 -7.92
N LYS A 221 8.59 -20.99 -7.55
CA LYS A 221 9.91 -20.38 -7.61
C LYS A 221 10.32 -20.01 -9.05
N GLU A 222 10.10 -20.90 -10.01
CA GLU A 222 10.38 -20.62 -11.42
C GLU A 222 9.48 -19.51 -11.96
N ILE A 223 8.21 -19.47 -11.55
CA ILE A 223 7.27 -18.39 -11.92
C ILE A 223 7.76 -17.06 -11.32
N TYR A 224 8.15 -17.04 -10.05
CA TYR A 224 8.69 -15.85 -9.41
C TYR A 224 9.94 -15.32 -10.13
N GLU A 225 10.90 -16.21 -10.44
CA GLU A 225 12.17 -15.84 -11.06
C GLU A 225 12.00 -15.37 -12.52
N ASN A 226 11.13 -16.02 -13.29
CA ASN A 226 11.01 -15.79 -14.74
C ASN A 226 9.84 -14.89 -15.15
N PHE A 227 8.91 -14.60 -14.25
CA PHE A 227 7.78 -13.68 -14.47
C PHE A 227 7.83 -12.51 -13.49
N VAL A 228 7.69 -12.74 -12.17
CA VAL A 228 7.53 -11.65 -11.18
C VAL A 228 8.74 -10.72 -11.15
N LEU A 229 9.95 -11.27 -11.04
CA LEU A 229 11.19 -10.47 -10.99
C LEU A 229 11.44 -9.67 -12.28
N THR A 230 10.87 -10.06 -13.41
CA THR A 230 11.04 -9.33 -14.68
C THR A 230 10.31 -8.00 -14.68
N TRP A 231 9.26 -7.86 -13.86
CA TRP A 231 8.48 -6.63 -13.68
C TRP A 231 9.09 -5.66 -12.67
N LYS A 232 10.25 -5.99 -12.10
CA LYS A 232 11.02 -5.15 -11.19
C LYS A 232 11.45 -3.83 -11.87
N ILE A 233 11.29 -2.72 -11.15
CA ILE A 233 11.72 -1.38 -11.60
C ILE A 233 13.13 -1.10 -11.10
N LEU A 234 14.10 -0.97 -12.02
CA LEU A 234 15.53 -0.82 -11.70
C LEU A 234 16.09 0.59 -11.95
N GLU A 235 15.40 1.39 -12.77
CA GLU A 235 15.92 2.66 -13.26
C GLU A 235 15.02 3.82 -12.83
N ASP A 236 15.68 4.93 -12.52
CA ASP A 236 15.10 6.17 -12.01
C ASP A 236 14.16 6.85 -13.03
N ASP A 237 14.40 6.68 -14.32
CA ASP A 237 13.60 7.32 -15.39
C ASP A 237 12.20 6.70 -15.53
N TYR A 238 11.98 5.52 -14.94
CA TYR A 238 10.67 4.86 -14.89
C TYR A 238 9.93 5.12 -13.56
N LYS A 239 10.41 6.05 -12.71
CA LYS A 239 9.88 6.21 -11.34
C LYS A 239 8.62 7.07 -11.26
N LEU A 240 7.56 6.45 -10.74
CA LEU A 240 6.35 7.14 -10.32
C LEU A 240 6.30 7.39 -8.80
N PHE A 241 7.29 6.94 -8.04
CA PHE A 241 7.37 7.27 -6.62
C PHE A 241 8.20 8.54 -6.39
N ARG A 242 7.86 9.32 -5.37
CA ARG A 242 8.63 10.48 -4.90
C ARG A 242 9.93 10.04 -4.23
N PHE A 243 9.83 9.05 -3.34
CA PHE A 243 10.97 8.39 -2.74
C PHE A 243 11.16 7.08 -3.47
N TYR A 244 12.21 7.02 -4.29
CA TYR A 244 12.56 5.82 -5.04
C TYR A 244 13.86 5.26 -4.50
N HIS A 245 13.83 3.97 -4.20
CA HIS A 245 15.00 3.14 -4.09
C HIS A 245 14.89 2.07 -5.18
N PRO A 246 15.97 1.77 -5.92
CA PRO A 246 15.99 0.63 -6.80
C PRO A 246 15.49 -0.58 -6.04
N ALA A 247 14.58 -1.33 -6.65
CA ALA A 247 14.11 -2.55 -6.01
C ALA A 247 15.34 -3.41 -5.69
N GLU A 248 15.45 -3.84 -4.45
CA GLU A 248 16.49 -4.79 -4.06
C GLU A 248 15.97 -6.20 -4.36
N ASN A 249 16.88 -7.16 -4.52
CA ASN A 249 16.42 -8.54 -4.55
C ASN A 249 15.92 -8.87 -3.15
N LEU A 250 14.67 -9.29 -3.05
CA LEU A 250 14.19 -9.92 -1.82
C LEU A 250 15.17 -11.04 -1.46
N ASP A 251 15.51 -11.13 -0.18
CA ASP A 251 16.45 -12.13 0.29
C ASP A 251 15.94 -13.54 -0.11
N LEU A 252 16.65 -14.15 -1.06
CA LEU A 252 16.30 -15.47 -1.58
C LEU A 252 16.47 -16.56 -0.52
N GLN A 253 17.22 -16.31 0.57
CA GLN A 253 17.36 -17.25 1.69
C GLN A 253 16.10 -17.31 2.55
N HIS A 254 15.31 -16.23 2.60
CA HIS A 254 14.07 -16.14 3.38
C HIS A 254 12.81 -16.13 2.50
N SER A 255 12.95 -16.31 1.19
CA SER A 255 11.83 -16.37 0.26
C SER A 255 11.06 -17.69 0.40
N VAL A 256 9.77 -17.60 0.70
CA VAL A 256 8.88 -18.76 0.88
C VAL A 256 8.00 -18.92 -0.37
N PHE A 257 8.07 -20.10 -1.01
CA PHE A 257 7.28 -20.39 -2.21
C PHE A 257 6.14 -21.37 -1.95
N GLU A 258 6.23 -22.18 -0.89
CA GLU A 258 5.17 -23.11 -0.50
C GLU A 258 4.68 -22.85 0.93
N TYR A 259 3.38 -23.06 1.14
CA TYR A 259 2.75 -22.81 2.45
C TYR A 259 3.38 -23.64 3.58
N SER A 260 3.85 -24.84 3.25
CA SER A 260 4.55 -25.73 4.19
C SER A 260 5.92 -25.22 4.61
N GLN A 261 6.55 -24.34 3.81
CA GLN A 261 7.87 -23.77 4.10
C GLN A 261 7.79 -22.56 5.04
N ILE A 262 6.60 -21.98 5.24
CA ILE A 262 6.43 -20.83 6.14
C ILE A 262 6.81 -21.27 7.56
N PRO A 263 7.77 -20.56 8.22
CA PRO A 263 8.16 -20.84 9.60
C PRO A 263 6.96 -20.84 10.54
N SER A 264 7.05 -21.63 11.61
CA SER A 264 6.00 -21.71 12.66
C SER A 264 6.59 -21.76 14.06
N ASN A 265 7.90 -21.49 14.16
CA ASN A 265 8.70 -21.61 15.36
C ASN A 265 9.05 -20.25 15.98
N PHE A 266 8.24 -19.22 15.70
CA PHE A 266 8.36 -17.89 16.30
C PHE A 266 7.30 -17.68 17.38
N SER A 267 7.54 -16.70 18.27
CA SER A 267 6.71 -16.40 19.45
C SER A 267 5.21 -16.36 19.15
N ASP A 268 4.84 -15.64 18.09
CA ASP A 268 3.47 -15.31 17.76
C ASP A 268 2.91 -16.17 16.60
N ALA A 269 3.56 -17.30 16.31
CA ALA A 269 3.13 -18.18 15.24
C ALA A 269 1.74 -18.78 15.54
N PRO A 270 0.74 -18.61 14.64
CA PRO A 270 -0.60 -19.09 14.89
C PRO A 270 -0.67 -20.61 14.76
N THR A 271 -1.45 -21.25 15.63
CA THR A 271 -1.71 -22.69 15.54
C THR A 271 -2.58 -23.01 14.31
N PRO A 272 -2.51 -24.24 13.76
CA PRO A 272 -3.40 -24.65 12.67
C PRO A 272 -4.89 -24.52 13.00
N TYR A 273 -5.26 -24.64 14.28
CA TYR A 273 -6.63 -24.40 14.73
C TYR A 273 -7.03 -22.94 14.57
N GLN A 274 -6.20 -22.00 15.08
CA GLN A 274 -6.46 -20.55 14.94
C GLN A 274 -6.54 -20.12 13.48
N VAL A 275 -5.61 -20.59 12.65
CA VAL A 275 -5.60 -20.29 11.21
C VAL A 275 -6.92 -20.72 10.55
N ASN A 276 -7.38 -21.94 10.81
CA ASN A 276 -8.63 -22.44 10.24
C ASN A 276 -9.87 -21.72 10.78
N GLN A 277 -9.87 -21.31 12.06
CA GLN A 277 -10.97 -20.55 12.64
C GLN A 277 -11.12 -19.16 12.00
N VAL A 278 -10.00 -18.50 11.71
CA VAL A 278 -10.00 -17.13 11.17
C VAL A 278 -10.21 -17.10 9.67
N CYS A 279 -9.49 -17.94 8.94
CA CYS A 279 -9.42 -17.89 7.48
C CYS A 279 -10.41 -18.81 6.76
N ALA A 280 -10.94 -19.83 7.45
CA ALA A 280 -11.77 -20.86 6.86
C ALA A 280 -11.14 -21.42 5.56
N ASN A 281 -11.69 -21.06 4.39
CA ASN A 281 -11.24 -21.55 3.08
C ASN A 281 -10.41 -20.54 2.28
N SER A 282 -10.17 -19.30 2.75
CA SER A 282 -9.30 -18.34 2.04
C SER A 282 -7.84 -18.74 2.20
N ASP A 283 -7.20 -19.15 1.11
CA ASP A 283 -5.79 -19.54 1.11
C ASP A 283 -4.86 -18.32 1.27
N ASN A 284 -5.23 -17.16 0.72
CA ASN A 284 -4.50 -15.91 0.92
C ASN A 284 -4.49 -15.51 2.40
N CYS A 285 -5.64 -15.59 3.08
CA CYS A 285 -5.72 -15.34 4.53
C CYS A 285 -4.83 -16.29 5.32
N LYS A 286 -4.86 -17.61 5.01
CA LYS A 286 -4.02 -18.59 5.72
C LYS A 286 -2.54 -18.24 5.56
N TRP A 287 -2.14 -17.87 4.35
CA TRP A 287 -0.77 -17.48 4.03
C TRP A 287 -0.34 -16.26 4.85
N ASP A 288 -1.13 -15.19 4.80
CA ASP A 288 -0.82 -13.95 5.50
C ASP A 288 -0.83 -14.13 7.02
N TYR A 289 -1.76 -14.92 7.57
CA TYR A 289 -1.77 -15.19 9.01
C TYR A 289 -0.51 -15.92 9.46
N LYS A 290 -0.09 -16.94 8.70
CA LYS A 290 1.08 -17.74 9.05
C LYS A 290 2.39 -16.95 8.90
N ILE A 291 2.47 -16.06 7.91
CA ILE A 291 3.64 -15.19 7.68
C ILE A 291 3.71 -14.07 8.72
N SER A 292 2.59 -13.39 8.99
CA SER A 292 2.57 -12.20 9.86
C SER A 292 2.46 -12.50 11.34
N GLY A 293 1.88 -13.65 11.72
CA GLY A 293 1.48 -13.90 13.12
C GLY A 293 0.24 -13.12 13.56
N GLU A 294 -0.24 -12.17 12.75
CA GLU A 294 -1.23 -11.17 13.16
C GLU A 294 -2.64 -11.54 12.68
N GLU A 295 -3.55 -11.75 13.63
CA GLU A 295 -4.94 -12.13 13.33
C GLU A 295 -5.71 -11.00 12.61
N VAL A 296 -5.35 -9.75 12.88
CA VAL A 296 -5.96 -8.56 12.27
C VAL A 296 -5.61 -8.45 10.78
N VAL A 297 -4.37 -8.75 10.41
CA VAL A 297 -3.89 -8.81 9.02
C VAL A 297 -4.62 -9.92 8.27
N ALA A 298 -4.68 -11.11 8.85
CA ALA A 298 -5.38 -12.25 8.28
C ALA A 298 -6.85 -11.95 7.95
N ARG A 299 -7.57 -11.33 8.91
CA ARG A 299 -8.96 -10.89 8.69
C ARG A 299 -9.07 -9.85 7.58
N ALA A 300 -8.17 -8.87 7.55
CA ALA A 300 -8.16 -7.85 6.52
C ALA A 300 -7.99 -8.46 5.12
N THR A 301 -7.10 -9.45 4.95
CA THR A 301 -6.92 -10.19 3.69
C THR A 301 -8.16 -10.97 3.29
N ARG A 302 -8.77 -11.71 4.23
CA ARG A 302 -10.00 -12.46 3.96
C ARG A 302 -11.15 -11.54 3.54
N ASP A 303 -11.34 -10.44 4.26
CA ASP A 303 -12.40 -9.48 3.97
C ASP A 303 -12.17 -8.80 2.59
N ALA A 304 -10.91 -8.62 2.17
CA ALA A 304 -10.55 -8.15 0.83
C ALA A 304 -10.88 -9.17 -0.26
N ASP A 305 -10.53 -10.45 -0.05
CA ASP A 305 -10.86 -11.55 -0.97
C ASP A 305 -12.38 -11.67 -1.15
N ASP A 306 -13.13 -11.63 -0.06
CA ASP A 306 -14.60 -11.71 -0.08
C ASP A 306 -15.20 -10.51 -0.83
N TRP A 307 -14.66 -9.31 -0.60
CA TRP A 307 -15.05 -8.10 -1.34
C TRP A 307 -14.79 -8.24 -2.84
N LEU A 308 -13.60 -8.70 -3.25
CA LEU A 308 -13.25 -8.89 -4.65
C LEU A 308 -14.17 -9.93 -5.32
N GLN A 309 -14.41 -11.07 -4.68
CA GLN A 309 -15.34 -12.08 -5.20
C GLN A 309 -16.77 -11.54 -5.35
N ASN A 310 -17.21 -10.70 -4.42
CA ASN A 310 -18.52 -10.06 -4.51
C ASN A 310 -18.56 -9.04 -5.65
N LEU A 311 -17.50 -8.27 -5.87
CA LEU A 311 -17.37 -7.39 -7.03
C LEU A 311 -17.45 -8.18 -8.34
N GLU A 312 -16.71 -9.28 -8.48
CA GLU A 312 -16.74 -10.11 -9.68
C GLU A 312 -18.12 -10.73 -9.95
N ARG A 313 -18.80 -11.22 -8.91
CA ARG A 313 -20.14 -11.82 -9.04
C ARG A 313 -21.23 -10.78 -9.35
N SER A 314 -21.08 -9.57 -8.82
CA SER A 314 -22.03 -8.47 -9.05
C SER A 314 -21.74 -7.68 -10.31
N ALA A 315 -20.54 -7.81 -10.89
CA ALA A 315 -20.16 -7.19 -12.14
C ALA A 315 -20.94 -7.81 -13.31
N SER A 316 -21.98 -7.10 -13.74
CA SER A 316 -22.67 -7.36 -15.00
C SER A 316 -22.29 -6.32 -16.04
N PRO A 317 -22.13 -6.69 -17.33
CA PRO A 317 -22.01 -5.72 -18.40
C PRO A 317 -23.20 -4.77 -18.37
N VAL A 318 -22.92 -3.47 -18.27
CA VAL A 318 -23.94 -2.41 -18.35
C VAL A 318 -23.59 -1.50 -19.51
N GLU A 319 -24.58 -1.22 -20.36
CA GLU A 319 -24.45 -0.16 -21.34
C GLU A 319 -24.65 1.17 -20.62
N SER A 320 -23.66 2.07 -20.75
CA SER A 320 -23.70 3.42 -20.23
C SER A 320 -23.85 4.39 -21.39
N CYS A 321 -24.77 5.34 -21.26
CA CYS A 321 -24.97 6.43 -22.21
C CYS A 321 -23.84 7.48 -22.14
N GLY A 322 -22.92 7.33 -21.19
CA GLY A 322 -21.86 8.31 -20.91
C GLY A 322 -22.38 9.50 -20.10
N PHE A 323 -21.45 10.34 -19.62
CA PHE A 323 -21.83 11.57 -18.93
C PHE A 323 -22.51 12.51 -19.93
N PRO A 324 -23.71 13.03 -19.63
CA PRO A 324 -24.40 13.94 -20.53
C PRO A 324 -23.58 15.21 -20.70
N GLU A 325 -23.49 15.73 -21.94
CA GLU A 325 -22.80 17.00 -22.25
C GLU A 325 -23.60 18.20 -21.69
N VAL A 326 -23.59 18.34 -20.37
CA VAL A 326 -24.13 19.47 -19.62
C VAL A 326 -22.96 20.30 -19.08
N GLY A 327 -23.14 21.62 -18.97
CA GLY A 327 -22.09 22.48 -18.42
C GLY A 327 -21.73 22.12 -16.97
N ASP A 328 -20.52 22.50 -16.54
CA ASP A 328 -19.96 22.13 -15.22
C ASP A 328 -20.78 22.65 -14.01
N ASP A 329 -21.65 23.64 -14.24
CA ASP A 329 -22.43 24.31 -13.19
C ASP A 329 -23.81 23.67 -12.94
N VAL A 330 -24.04 22.46 -13.43
CA VAL A 330 -25.37 21.84 -13.49
C VAL A 330 -25.55 20.77 -12.40
N THR A 331 -26.73 20.73 -11.77
CA THR A 331 -27.12 19.70 -10.79
C THR A 331 -27.98 18.64 -11.46
N LEU A 332 -27.60 17.37 -11.32
CA LEU A 332 -28.32 16.22 -11.89
C LEU A 332 -29.18 15.53 -10.82
N SER A 333 -30.29 14.92 -11.24
CA SER A 333 -31.19 14.17 -10.35
C SER A 333 -30.60 12.83 -9.90
N THR A 334 -29.68 12.28 -10.67
CA THR A 334 -29.01 11.01 -10.46
C THR A 334 -27.73 10.99 -11.28
N GLU A 335 -26.73 10.27 -10.80
CA GLU A 335 -25.46 10.00 -11.49
C GLU A 335 -25.46 8.61 -12.14
N ASN A 336 -26.64 7.99 -12.24
CA ASN A 336 -26.81 6.72 -12.97
C ASN A 336 -27.05 6.99 -14.47
N PHE A 337 -26.03 6.77 -15.28
CA PHE A 337 -26.05 6.96 -16.74
C PHE A 337 -26.25 5.66 -17.53
N THR A 338 -26.75 4.60 -16.89
CA THR A 338 -27.01 3.32 -17.58
C THR A 338 -28.23 3.39 -18.48
N THR A 339 -28.21 2.64 -19.60
CA THR A 339 -29.32 2.56 -20.55
C THR A 339 -30.63 2.23 -19.82
N GLY A 340 -31.66 3.05 -20.03
CA GLY A 340 -32.97 2.92 -19.37
C GLY A 340 -33.13 3.76 -18.09
N SER A 341 -32.08 4.43 -17.63
CA SER A 341 -32.14 5.42 -16.55
C SER A 341 -32.55 6.79 -17.09
N GLU A 342 -33.38 7.52 -16.35
CA GLU A 342 -33.78 8.89 -16.71
C GLU A 342 -33.00 9.89 -15.86
N VAL A 343 -32.14 10.69 -16.50
CA VAL A 343 -31.33 11.72 -15.82
C VAL A 343 -31.95 13.09 -16.08
N LYS A 344 -32.23 13.84 -15.01
CA LYS A 344 -32.81 15.19 -15.10
C LYS A 344 -31.82 16.22 -14.62
N VAL A 345 -31.72 17.32 -15.35
CA VAL A 345 -31.11 18.53 -14.82
C VAL A 345 -32.11 19.19 -13.87
N THR A 346 -31.74 19.30 -12.60
CA THR A 346 -32.59 19.82 -11.52
C THR A 346 -32.26 21.26 -11.11
N GLY A 347 -31.11 21.80 -11.53
CA GLY A 347 -30.77 23.20 -11.28
C GLY A 347 -29.34 23.55 -11.69
N CYS A 348 -28.93 24.78 -11.43
CA CYS A 348 -27.55 25.25 -11.59
C CYS A 348 -27.00 25.83 -10.28
N ARG A 349 -25.68 25.66 -10.02
CA ARG A 349 -25.00 26.05 -8.76
C ARG A 349 -25.16 27.54 -8.40
N ASN A 350 -25.47 28.40 -9.37
CA ASN A 350 -25.62 29.86 -9.21
C ASN A 350 -27.09 30.38 -9.26
N GLN A 351 -28.05 29.64 -8.70
CA GLN A 351 -29.44 30.10 -8.45
C GLN A 351 -30.27 30.52 -9.68
N GLN A 352 -30.38 29.63 -10.67
CA GLN A 352 -31.55 29.66 -11.56
C GLN A 352 -32.25 28.31 -11.51
N SER A 353 -33.50 28.29 -11.03
CA SER A 353 -34.41 27.19 -11.29
C SER A 353 -34.68 27.15 -12.78
N LEU A 354 -34.48 26.01 -13.41
CA LEU A 354 -34.91 25.82 -14.80
C LEU A 354 -36.44 25.82 -14.85
N ASP A 355 -37.01 26.59 -15.77
CA ASP A 355 -38.47 26.62 -16.03
C ASP A 355 -39.01 25.24 -16.44
N SER A 356 -38.15 24.33 -16.89
CA SER A 356 -38.47 22.92 -17.13
C SER A 356 -37.20 22.05 -17.02
N PRO A 357 -37.26 20.89 -16.35
CA PRO A 357 -36.10 19.99 -16.26
C PRO A 357 -35.76 19.44 -17.66
N VAL A 358 -34.47 19.55 -18.04
CA VAL A 358 -33.95 18.85 -19.23
C VAL A 358 -33.81 17.38 -18.87
N VAL A 359 -34.40 16.50 -19.67
CA VAL A 359 -34.47 15.07 -19.41
C VAL A 359 -33.65 14.32 -20.46
N PHE A 360 -32.69 13.53 -20.00
CA PHE A 360 -31.92 12.58 -20.80
C PHE A 360 -32.46 11.17 -20.54
N ARG A 361 -32.58 10.36 -21.60
CA ARG A 361 -33.11 9.00 -21.57
C ARG A 361 -32.18 8.03 -22.28
#